data_AF-A0A534SH92-F1
#
_entry.id   AF-A0A534SH92-F1
#
_cell.length_a   1.000
_cell.length_b   1.000
_cell.length_c   1.000
_cell.angle_alpha   90.00
_cell.angle_beta   90.00
_cell.angle_gamma   90.00
#
_symmetry.space_group_name_H-M   'P 1'
#
loop_
_entity.id
_entity.type
_entity.pdbx_description
1 polymer ?
#
loop_
_entity_poly.entity_id
_entity_poly.type
_entity_poly.pdbx_seq_one_letter_code
_entity_poly.pdbx_strand_id
1 'polypeptide(L)'
;MDRGRMVGAGLAGGLVAGAAVGAAEALAVWFHAHGAGETPALAWALLAYGLVGGAGGLGLGILAAVLGTDGFALAFALVGVGLAGVVGRFRVIRDVFLEQVPSGLVPLAVQGVAALALVAIAAALWRALSGAATRRRLVTRPGAAAVAAGLLAVIAAGAGRLVPAPAPPAAPARTPAPAGAPNVLLIMVDTLRADHLSCYGYTGGRTLHIDALAAAGLRFANAFSQASWTRPSVATILTGLYPASHGAVHKADILPDRVDTLAEMLARGGYHTVGFADNVNVSAAFNFQQGFDEFRYLAPSFFFGASEAAAQLTLYNGLRLVRERFFAHAVDVHHYYQPAEVVTAAVKAWLASPAARQEP
;
A
#
# COMPACT_ATOMS: atom_id res chain seq x y z
N MET A 1 38.09 16.34 16.45
CA MET A 1 36.72 16.92 16.42
C MET A 1 36.13 16.76 17.81
N ASP A 2 35.38 17.76 18.28
CA ASP A 2 34.61 17.66 19.52
C ASP A 2 33.63 16.46 19.46
N ARG A 3 33.61 15.61 20.49
CA ARG A 3 32.77 14.41 20.56
C ARG A 3 31.28 14.77 20.38
N GLY A 4 30.85 15.92 20.89
CA GLY A 4 29.48 16.41 20.68
C GLY A 4 29.15 16.66 19.20
N ARG A 5 30.10 17.16 18.41
CA ARG A 5 29.94 17.35 16.96
C ARG A 5 29.84 16.03 16.20
N MET A 6 30.47 14.96 16.68
CA MET A 6 30.39 13.63 16.06
C MET A 6 29.02 12.99 16.26
N VAL A 7 28.44 13.13 17.46
CA VAL A 7 27.07 12.66 17.74
C VAL A 7 26.04 13.41 16.89
N GLY A 8 26.12 14.75 16.86
CA GLY A 8 25.24 15.56 16.01
C GLY A 8 25.37 15.26 14.52
N ALA A 9 26.59 15.00 14.05
CA ALA A 9 26.86 14.57 12.69
C ALA A 9 26.24 13.20 12.37
N GLY A 10 26.27 12.26 13.30
CA GLY A 10 25.60 10.96 13.18
C GLY A 10 24.08 11.08 13.06
N LEU A 11 23.45 11.89 13.93
CA LEU A 11 22.02 12.20 13.83
C LEU A 11 21.66 12.75 12.45
N ALA A 12 22.41 13.74 11.96
CA ALA A 12 22.19 14.31 10.63
C ALA A 12 22.37 13.28 9.50
N GLY A 13 23.41 12.44 9.58
CA GLY A 13 23.65 11.38 8.59
C GLY A 13 22.51 10.36 8.55
N GLY A 14 22.00 9.96 9.72
CA GLY A 14 20.86 9.07 9.84
C GLY A 14 19.55 9.66 9.31
N LEU A 15 19.24 10.93 9.65
CA LEU A 15 18.05 11.63 9.16
C LEU A 15 18.02 11.67 7.63
N VAL A 16 19.14 12.06 6.99
CA VAL A 16 19.23 12.15 5.53
C VAL A 16 19.15 10.78 4.88
N ALA A 17 19.83 9.77 5.42
CA ALA A 17 19.79 8.41 4.88
C ALA A 17 18.40 7.79 4.97
N GLY A 18 17.73 7.94 6.12
CA GLY A 18 16.35 7.50 6.29
C GLY A 18 15.42 8.17 5.29
N ALA A 19 15.41 9.50 5.24
CA ALA A 19 14.56 10.25 4.31
C ALA A 19 14.79 9.85 2.83
N ALA A 20 16.04 9.63 2.43
CA ALA A 20 16.37 9.19 1.06
C ALA A 20 15.79 7.80 0.73
N VAL A 21 15.91 6.84 1.65
CA VAL A 21 15.34 5.49 1.47
C VAL A 21 13.81 5.56 1.41
N GLY A 22 13.18 6.33 2.30
CA GLY A 22 11.74 6.50 2.32
C GLY A 22 11.19 7.13 1.04
N ALA A 23 11.85 8.18 0.53
CA ALA A 23 11.47 8.83 -0.72
C ALA A 23 11.59 7.87 -1.92
N ALA A 24 12.69 7.11 -2.00
CA ALA A 24 12.88 6.12 -3.06
C ALA A 24 11.79 5.02 -3.01
N GLU A 25 11.45 4.55 -1.81
CA GLU A 25 10.38 3.55 -1.64
C GLU A 25 9.02 4.10 -2.07
N ALA A 26 8.66 5.32 -1.63
CA ALA A 26 7.39 5.95 -1.94
C ALA A 26 7.21 6.21 -3.44
N LEU A 27 8.29 6.63 -4.12
CA LEU A 27 8.30 6.77 -5.58
C LEU A 27 8.10 5.41 -6.27
N ALA A 28 8.79 4.37 -5.84
CA ALA A 28 8.66 3.04 -6.42
C ALA A 28 7.23 2.47 -6.27
N VAL A 29 6.58 2.71 -5.13
CA VAL A 29 5.16 2.32 -4.92
C VAL A 29 4.26 3.10 -5.86
N TRP A 30 4.44 4.41 -5.91
CA TRP A 30 3.61 5.28 -6.74
C TRP A 30 3.69 4.90 -8.23
N PHE A 31 4.90 4.62 -8.73
CA PHE A 31 5.11 4.13 -10.11
C PHE A 31 4.47 2.77 -10.39
N HIS A 32 4.33 1.93 -9.37
CA HIS A 32 3.69 0.63 -9.50
C HIS A 32 2.15 0.72 -9.44
N ALA A 33 1.62 1.72 -8.72
CA ALA A 33 0.21 1.78 -8.35
C ALA A 33 -0.68 2.68 -9.23
N HIS A 34 -0.17 3.74 -9.90
CA HIS A 34 -1.07 4.71 -10.53
C HIS A 34 -0.64 5.40 -11.83
N GLY A 35 -1.65 5.58 -12.70
CA GLY A 35 -1.79 6.70 -13.66
C GLY A 35 -2.20 8.02 -12.97
N ALA A 36 -2.31 9.10 -13.75
CA ALA A 36 -2.29 10.48 -13.27
C ALA A 36 -3.37 10.85 -12.21
N GLY A 37 -2.97 11.17 -10.98
CA GLY A 37 -3.86 11.86 -10.02
C GLY A 37 -3.42 11.85 -8.55
N GLU A 38 -2.80 10.78 -8.05
CA GLU A 38 -2.44 10.68 -6.64
C GLU A 38 -1.05 11.23 -6.32
N THR A 39 -0.89 11.92 -5.18
CA THR A 39 0.43 12.37 -4.73
C THR A 39 1.18 11.22 -4.06
N PRO A 40 2.45 10.98 -4.40
CA PRO A 40 3.25 9.96 -3.72
C PRO A 40 3.32 10.31 -2.23
N ALA A 41 3.35 9.31 -1.35
CA ALA A 41 3.38 9.46 0.10
C ALA A 41 4.70 10.08 0.65
N LEU A 42 5.34 10.97 -0.11
CA LEU A 42 6.64 11.58 0.12
C LEU A 42 6.72 12.32 1.45
N ALA A 43 5.72 13.14 1.79
CA ALA A 43 5.75 13.91 3.04
C ALA A 43 5.83 12.97 4.25
N TRP A 44 4.98 11.94 4.27
CA TRP A 44 4.99 10.92 5.31
C TRP A 44 6.29 10.12 5.30
N ALA A 45 6.74 9.67 4.12
CA ALA A 45 7.94 8.86 3.97
C ALA A 45 9.21 9.61 4.44
N LEU A 46 9.38 10.87 4.06
CA LEU A 46 10.51 11.71 4.47
C LEU A 46 10.54 11.88 5.99
N LEU A 47 9.38 12.11 6.62
CA LEU A 47 9.28 12.29 8.06
C LEU A 47 9.50 10.98 8.82
N ALA A 48 8.75 9.92 8.50
CA ALA A 48 8.78 8.67 9.24
C ALA A 48 10.13 7.95 9.07
N TYR A 49 10.60 7.79 7.84
CA TYR A 49 11.92 7.19 7.62
C TYR A 49 13.04 8.09 8.12
N GLY A 50 12.90 9.41 7.98
CA GLY A 50 13.83 10.38 8.53
C GLY A 50 13.99 10.17 10.04
N LEU A 51 12.91 10.14 10.81
CA LEU A 51 12.92 9.95 12.26
C LEU A 51 13.56 8.61 12.67
N VAL A 52 13.19 7.51 12.02
CA VAL A 52 13.79 6.18 12.28
C VAL A 52 15.29 6.18 11.95
N GLY A 53 15.65 6.77 10.81
CA GLY A 53 17.04 6.92 10.40
C GLY A 53 17.82 7.80 11.37
N GLY A 54 17.23 8.89 11.85
CA GLY A 54 17.82 9.79 12.84
C GLY A 54 18.08 9.11 14.19
N ALA A 55 17.14 8.30 14.68
CA ALA A 55 17.33 7.51 15.90
C ALA A 55 18.50 6.52 15.75
N GLY A 56 18.58 5.79 14.63
CA GLY A 56 19.72 4.92 14.33
C GLY A 56 21.03 5.70 14.16
N GLY A 57 20.96 6.87 13.52
CA GLY A 57 22.09 7.76 13.31
C GLY A 57 22.64 8.37 14.61
N LEU A 58 21.80 8.65 15.59
CA LEU A 58 22.21 9.09 16.92
C LEU A 58 23.07 8.01 17.59
N GLY A 59 22.62 6.76 17.59
CA GLY A 59 23.37 5.63 18.14
C GLY A 59 24.72 5.41 17.44
N LEU A 60 24.73 5.48 16.10
CA LEU A 60 25.96 5.38 15.31
C LEU A 60 26.87 6.60 15.48
N GLY A 61 26.32 7.78 15.75
CA GLY A 61 27.08 8.98 16.09
C GLY A 61 27.81 8.85 17.44
N ILE A 62 27.16 8.25 18.44
CA ILE A 62 27.78 7.90 19.72
C ILE A 62 28.92 6.91 19.49
N LEU A 63 28.66 5.83 18.74
CA LEU A 63 29.68 4.86 18.38
C LEU A 63 30.86 5.51 17.66
N ALA A 64 30.58 6.41 16.71
CA ALA A 64 31.62 7.13 15.99
C ALA A 64 32.46 8.03 16.90
N ALA A 65 31.85 8.66 17.90
CA ALA A 65 32.55 9.46 18.90
C ALA A 65 33.48 8.61 19.78
N VAL A 66 33.11 7.36 20.08
CA VAL A 66 33.96 6.38 20.78
C VAL A 66 35.11 5.93 19.90
N LEU A 67 34.82 5.58 18.64
CA LEU A 67 35.80 5.09 17.68
C LEU A 67 36.69 6.18 17.07
N GLY A 68 36.42 7.46 17.37
CA GLY A 68 37.15 8.58 16.80
C GLY A 68 36.96 8.75 15.28
N THR A 69 35.82 8.32 14.74
CA THR A 69 35.54 8.33 13.30
C THR A 69 34.43 9.31 12.89
N ASP A 70 34.18 9.44 11.60
CA ASP A 70 33.20 10.34 11.02
C ASP A 70 31.76 9.85 11.26
N GLY A 71 31.09 10.45 12.25
CA GLY A 71 29.73 10.09 12.63
C GLY A 71 28.72 10.22 11.50
N PHE A 72 28.83 11.25 10.65
CA PHE A 72 27.89 11.42 9.53
C PHE A 72 28.04 10.30 8.51
N ALA A 73 29.26 10.03 8.06
CA ALA A 73 29.51 9.05 7.02
C ALA A 73 29.17 7.63 7.48
N LEU A 74 29.51 7.30 8.73
CA LEU A 74 29.16 6.02 9.35
C LEU A 74 27.64 5.85 9.45
N ALA A 75 26.95 6.86 10.01
CA ALA A 75 25.50 6.83 10.16
C ALA A 75 24.79 6.76 8.81
N PHE A 76 25.15 7.62 7.86
CA PHE A 76 24.52 7.65 6.54
C PHE A 76 24.65 6.30 5.80
N ALA A 77 25.85 5.71 5.81
CA ALA A 77 26.11 4.45 5.14
C ALA A 77 25.35 3.28 5.80
N LEU A 78 25.48 3.10 7.11
CA LEU A 78 24.88 1.95 7.80
C LEU A 78 23.37 2.06 7.93
N VAL A 79 22.82 3.25 8.22
CA VAL A 79 21.36 3.47 8.24
C VAL A 79 20.78 3.30 6.85
N GLY A 80 21.38 3.93 5.83
CA GLY A 80 20.89 3.88 4.46
C GLY A 80 20.87 2.46 3.91
N VAL A 81 21.99 1.75 4.02
CA VAL A 81 22.10 0.35 3.56
C VAL A 81 21.22 -0.57 4.40
N GLY A 82 21.16 -0.39 5.72
CA GLY A 82 20.33 -1.20 6.61
C GLY A 82 18.84 -1.06 6.27
N LEU A 83 18.33 0.16 6.15
CA LEU A 83 16.94 0.42 5.80
C LEU A 83 16.63 -0.04 4.37
N ALA A 84 17.49 0.25 3.39
CA ALA A 84 17.31 -0.23 2.02
C ALA A 84 17.30 -1.76 1.93
N GLY A 85 18.15 -2.43 2.72
CA GLY A 85 18.18 -3.89 2.83
C GLY A 85 16.89 -4.46 3.43
N VAL A 86 16.35 -3.83 4.49
CA VAL A 86 15.06 -4.22 5.08
C VAL A 86 13.91 -4.03 4.09
N VAL A 87 13.83 -2.87 3.44
CA VAL A 87 12.81 -2.57 2.41
C VAL A 87 12.92 -3.55 1.25
N GLY A 88 14.11 -3.71 0.69
CA GLY A 88 14.34 -4.62 -0.43
C GLY A 88 14.01 -6.06 -0.08
N ARG A 89 14.44 -6.55 1.09
CA ARG A 89 14.11 -7.90 1.57
C ARG A 89 12.61 -8.08 1.74
N PHE A 90 11.94 -7.13 2.39
CA PHE A 90 10.50 -7.18 2.59
C PHE A 90 9.76 -7.26 1.25
N ARG A 91 10.13 -6.39 0.30
CA ARG A 91 9.54 -6.38 -1.04
C ARG A 91 9.82 -7.65 -1.83
N VAL A 92 11.05 -8.15 -1.83
CA VAL A 92 11.36 -9.40 -2.52
C VAL A 92 10.54 -10.56 -1.93
N ILE A 93 10.45 -10.66 -0.61
CA ILE A 93 9.65 -11.71 0.03
C ILE A 93 8.16 -11.55 -0.31
N ARG A 94 7.64 -10.32 -0.25
CA ARG A 94 6.22 -10.02 -0.52
C ARG A 94 5.84 -10.19 -1.99
N ASP A 95 6.64 -9.64 -2.90
CA ASP A 95 6.30 -9.44 -4.31
C ASP A 95 6.83 -10.59 -5.20
N VAL A 96 8.01 -11.15 -4.87
CA VAL A 96 8.61 -12.25 -5.66
C VAL A 96 8.29 -13.60 -5.06
N PHE A 97 8.38 -13.73 -3.73
CA PHE A 97 8.15 -15.00 -3.04
C PHE A 97 6.76 -15.12 -2.41
N LEU A 98 5.87 -14.14 -2.64
CA LEU A 98 4.47 -14.23 -2.23
C LEU A 98 4.30 -14.52 -0.73
N GLU A 99 5.15 -13.89 0.09
CA GLU A 99 5.28 -14.07 1.54
C GLU A 99 5.74 -15.46 2.00
N GLN A 100 6.10 -16.35 1.08
CA GLN A 100 6.77 -17.59 1.43
C GLN A 100 8.24 -17.29 1.70
N VAL A 101 8.69 -17.50 2.94
CA VAL A 101 10.11 -17.37 3.26
C VAL A 101 10.85 -18.49 2.53
N PRO A 102 11.77 -18.16 1.59
CA PRO A 102 12.50 -19.17 0.86
C PRO A 102 13.30 -20.04 1.83
N SER A 103 13.09 -21.36 1.78
CA SER A 103 13.78 -22.34 2.61
C SER A 103 14.76 -23.16 1.77
N GLY A 104 15.85 -23.63 2.39
CA GLY A 104 16.91 -24.42 1.72
C GLY A 104 18.23 -23.68 1.52
N LEU A 105 19.24 -24.42 1.06
CA LEU A 105 20.63 -23.94 0.99
C LEU A 105 20.83 -22.83 -0.05
N VAL A 106 20.17 -22.90 -1.21
CA VAL A 106 20.35 -21.92 -2.29
C VAL A 106 19.81 -20.53 -1.91
N PRO A 107 18.57 -20.38 -1.40
CA PRO A 107 18.10 -19.07 -0.95
C PRO A 107 18.90 -18.50 0.23
N LEU A 108 19.37 -19.35 1.15
CA LEU A 108 20.26 -18.94 2.24
C LEU A 108 21.60 -18.41 1.70
N ALA A 109 22.19 -19.09 0.72
CA ALA A 109 23.42 -18.63 0.07
C ALA A 109 23.22 -17.29 -0.65
N VAL A 110 22.11 -17.11 -1.37
CA VAL A 110 21.75 -15.83 -2.02
C VAL A 110 21.58 -14.72 -0.99
N GLN A 111 20.90 -14.98 0.13
CA GLN A 111 20.76 -14.01 1.22
C GLN A 111 22.11 -13.67 1.86
N GLY A 112 23.01 -14.65 2.02
CA GLY A 112 24.37 -14.45 2.52
C GLY A 112 25.20 -13.58 1.59
N VAL A 113 25.18 -13.84 0.28
CA VAL A 113 25.87 -13.02 -0.73
C VAL A 113 25.30 -11.60 -0.76
N ALA A 114 23.98 -11.44 -0.69
CA ALA A 114 23.34 -10.13 -0.61
C ALA A 114 23.76 -9.36 0.65
N ALA A 115 23.83 -10.03 1.81
CA ALA A 115 24.31 -9.40 3.05
C ALA A 115 25.77 -8.93 2.94
N LEU A 116 26.66 -9.75 2.35
CA LEU A 116 28.05 -9.36 2.11
C LEU A 116 28.16 -8.18 1.14
N ALA A 117 27.36 -8.17 0.07
CA ALA A 117 27.30 -7.06 -0.87
C ALA A 117 26.84 -5.76 -0.19
N LEU A 118 25.81 -5.82 0.67
CA LEU A 118 25.36 -4.68 1.45
C LEU A 118 26.46 -4.14 2.37
N VAL A 119 27.21 -5.02 3.05
CA VAL A 119 28.36 -4.63 3.88
C VAL A 119 29.44 -3.93 3.04
N ALA A 120 29.76 -4.46 1.84
CA ALA A 120 30.73 -3.85 0.94
C ALA A 120 30.28 -2.46 0.46
N ILE A 121 29.00 -2.30 0.10
CA ILE A 121 28.41 -1.02 -0.29
C ILE A 121 28.47 -0.01 0.86
N ALA A 122 28.12 -0.43 2.08
CA ALA A 122 28.21 0.43 3.26
C ALA A 122 29.64 0.89 3.51
N ALA A 123 30.62 -0.01 3.41
CA ALA A 123 32.04 0.34 3.56
C ALA A 123 32.51 1.32 2.47
N ALA A 124 32.09 1.13 1.23
CA ALA A 124 32.42 2.03 0.12
C ALA A 124 31.81 3.43 0.30
N LEU A 125 30.53 3.51 0.69
CA LEU A 125 29.83 4.77 0.96
C LEU A 125 30.48 5.51 2.13
N TRP A 126 30.77 4.81 3.22
CA TRP A 126 31.45 5.40 4.38
C TRP A 126 32.82 5.97 3.97
N ARG A 127 33.63 5.20 3.22
CA ARG A 127 34.92 5.70 2.70
C ARG A 127 34.75 6.94 1.81
N ALA A 128 33.79 6.94 0.90
CA ALA A 128 33.55 8.05 -0.01
C ALA A 128 33.07 9.33 0.71
N LEU A 129 32.30 9.17 1.79
CA LEU A 129 31.71 10.27 2.55
C LEU A 129 32.54 10.71 3.77
N SER A 130 33.64 10.01 4.06
CA SER A 130 34.53 10.35 5.17
C SER A 130 35.27 11.66 4.88
N GLY A 131 35.14 12.63 5.79
CA GLY A 131 35.78 13.95 5.68
C GLY A 131 34.84 15.08 5.21
N ALA A 132 34.78 16.16 6.00
CA ALA A 132 33.86 17.28 5.77
C ALA A 132 34.10 18.05 4.45
N ALA A 133 35.36 18.23 4.05
CA ALA A 133 35.71 18.86 2.78
C ALA A 133 35.33 18.00 1.58
N THR A 134 35.54 16.68 1.67
CA THR A 134 35.12 15.70 0.65
C THR A 134 33.61 15.64 0.54
N ARG A 135 32.87 15.63 1.67
CA ARG A 135 31.40 15.73 1.68
C ARG A 135 30.90 17.01 1.03
N ARG A 136 31.40 18.17 1.48
CA ARG A 136 31.01 19.45 0.90
C ARG A 136 31.29 19.44 -0.60
N ARG A 137 32.47 18.97 -1.02
CA ARG A 137 32.86 18.85 -2.42
C ARG A 137 32.02 17.86 -3.22
N LEU A 138 31.54 16.77 -2.64
CA LEU A 138 30.62 15.83 -3.30
C LEU A 138 29.22 16.44 -3.42
N VAL A 139 28.68 17.01 -2.34
CA VAL A 139 27.35 17.64 -2.31
C VAL A 139 27.30 18.91 -3.19
N THR A 140 28.39 19.67 -3.28
CA THR A 140 28.48 20.90 -4.08
C THR A 140 29.08 20.69 -5.47
N ARG A 141 29.52 19.48 -5.82
CA ARG A 141 29.93 19.19 -7.20
C ARG A 141 28.71 18.83 -8.02
N PRO A 142 28.51 19.50 -9.17
CA PRO A 142 27.39 19.19 -10.06
C PRO A 142 27.38 17.71 -10.46
N GLY A 143 28.53 17.01 -10.44
CA GLY A 143 28.63 15.58 -10.73
C GLY A 143 28.07 14.62 -9.67
N ALA A 144 28.20 14.89 -8.36
CA ALA A 144 27.64 13.98 -7.34
C ALA A 144 26.18 14.31 -7.00
N ALA A 145 25.80 15.58 -7.13
CA ALA A 145 24.40 15.98 -7.27
C ALA A 145 23.78 15.39 -8.55
N ALA A 146 24.49 15.31 -9.68
CA ALA A 146 24.04 14.64 -10.91
C ALA A 146 24.11 13.11 -10.85
N VAL A 147 24.92 12.50 -9.98
CA VAL A 147 24.89 11.05 -9.73
C VAL A 147 23.78 10.69 -8.75
N ALA A 148 23.50 11.52 -7.73
CA ALA A 148 22.34 11.35 -6.87
C ALA A 148 21.04 11.65 -7.62
N ALA A 149 20.97 12.77 -8.35
CA ALA A 149 19.88 13.08 -9.27
C ALA A 149 19.83 12.12 -10.45
N GLY A 150 20.96 11.54 -10.87
CA GLY A 150 21.07 10.55 -11.93
C GLY A 150 20.65 9.16 -11.48
N LEU A 151 20.93 8.76 -10.25
CA LEU A 151 20.39 7.55 -9.62
C LEU A 151 18.90 7.72 -9.33
N LEU A 152 18.47 8.89 -8.85
CA LEU A 152 17.05 9.25 -8.73
C LEU A 152 16.37 9.29 -10.11
N ALA A 153 17.07 9.76 -11.14
CA ALA A 153 16.58 9.81 -12.52
C ALA A 153 16.66 8.45 -13.22
N VAL A 154 17.56 7.53 -12.86
CA VAL A 154 17.62 6.14 -13.35
C VAL A 154 16.60 5.28 -12.62
N ILE A 155 16.31 5.57 -11.35
CA ILE A 155 15.15 5.02 -10.63
C ILE A 155 13.85 5.59 -11.22
N ALA A 156 13.82 6.87 -11.63
CA ALA A 156 12.68 7.48 -12.32
C ALA A 156 12.57 7.10 -13.83
N ALA A 157 13.67 6.79 -14.51
CA ALA A 157 13.72 6.40 -15.93
C ALA A 157 13.63 4.87 -16.10
N GLY A 158 14.00 4.09 -15.08
CA GLY A 158 13.58 2.70 -14.93
C GLY A 158 12.06 2.56 -14.72
N ALA A 159 11.40 3.68 -14.37
CA ALA A 159 9.96 3.86 -14.42
C ALA A 159 9.46 4.61 -15.68
N GLY A 160 10.36 4.86 -16.64
CA GLY A 160 10.10 5.64 -17.85
C GLY A 160 9.79 4.78 -19.07
N ARG A 161 8.63 4.12 -19.11
CA ARG A 161 7.89 4.04 -20.38
C ARG A 161 6.88 5.18 -20.40
N LEU A 162 7.36 6.31 -20.92
CA LEU A 162 6.57 7.51 -21.17
C LEU A 162 5.63 7.26 -22.35
N VAL A 163 4.42 6.81 -22.05
CA VAL A 163 3.23 7.27 -22.76
C VAL A 163 2.35 7.85 -21.67
N PRO A 164 2.01 9.16 -21.70
CA PRO A 164 0.94 9.67 -20.85
C PRO A 164 -0.27 8.77 -21.07
N ALA A 165 -0.77 8.11 -20.03
CA ALA A 165 -2.07 7.47 -20.13
C ALA A 165 -3.04 8.56 -20.61
N PRO A 166 -3.71 8.37 -21.76
CA PRO A 166 -4.69 9.35 -22.22
C PRO A 166 -5.66 9.59 -21.07
N ALA A 167 -6.05 10.85 -20.86
CA ALA A 167 -7.15 11.15 -19.96
C ALA A 167 -8.30 10.18 -20.29
N PRO A 168 -8.93 9.53 -19.29
CA PRO A 168 -10.02 8.61 -19.56
C PRO A 168 -11.00 9.35 -20.48
N PRO A 169 -11.32 8.78 -21.65
CA PRO A 169 -12.22 9.43 -22.60
C PRO A 169 -13.48 9.83 -21.83
N ALA A 170 -13.98 11.04 -22.08
CA ALA A 170 -15.27 11.45 -21.55
C ALA A 170 -16.25 10.31 -21.79
N ALA A 171 -16.85 9.80 -20.70
CA ALA A 171 -17.73 8.65 -20.78
C ALA A 171 -18.75 8.91 -21.90
N PRO A 172 -18.89 8.01 -22.88
CA PRO A 172 -19.84 8.20 -23.96
C PRO A 172 -21.22 8.47 -23.35
N ALA A 173 -21.98 9.37 -23.98
CA ALA A 173 -23.33 9.70 -23.52
C ALA A 173 -24.11 8.40 -23.29
N ARG A 174 -24.49 8.15 -22.02
CA ARG A 174 -25.08 6.89 -21.62
C ARG A 174 -26.41 6.70 -22.35
N THR A 175 -26.61 5.52 -22.92
CA THR A 175 -27.96 5.09 -23.26
C THR A 175 -28.65 4.76 -21.94
N PRO A 176 -29.84 5.31 -21.64
CA PRO A 176 -30.54 4.98 -20.41
C PRO A 176 -30.79 3.48 -20.30
N ALA A 177 -30.78 2.95 -19.07
CA ALA A 177 -31.23 1.59 -18.83
C ALA A 177 -32.65 1.40 -19.40
N PRO A 178 -32.99 0.21 -19.91
CA PRO A 178 -34.32 -0.06 -20.45
C PRO A 178 -35.44 0.29 -19.46
N ALA A 179 -36.55 0.81 -19.96
CA ALA A 179 -37.72 1.10 -19.12
C ALA A 179 -38.17 -0.16 -18.36
N GLY A 180 -38.27 -0.05 -17.03
CA GLY A 180 -38.64 -1.16 -16.15
C GLY A 180 -37.48 -2.06 -15.72
N ALA A 181 -36.23 -1.76 -16.08
CA ALA A 181 -35.06 -2.45 -15.54
C ALA A 181 -34.98 -2.27 -14.00
N PRO A 182 -34.72 -3.33 -13.22
CA PRO A 182 -34.68 -3.23 -11.76
C PRO A 182 -33.39 -2.56 -11.29
N ASN A 183 -33.44 -1.87 -10.15
CA ASN A 183 -32.24 -1.47 -9.43
C ASN A 183 -31.50 -2.71 -8.91
N VAL A 184 -30.17 -2.73 -9.02
CA VAL A 184 -29.32 -3.83 -8.54
C VAL A 184 -28.54 -3.36 -7.33
N LEU A 185 -28.65 -4.08 -6.21
CA LEU A 185 -27.89 -3.82 -4.98
C LEU A 185 -27.04 -5.04 -4.64
N LEU A 186 -25.72 -4.89 -4.69
CA LEU A 186 -24.76 -5.89 -4.24
C LEU A 186 -24.24 -5.51 -2.84
N ILE A 187 -24.62 -6.29 -1.82
CA ILE A 187 -24.13 -6.12 -0.45
C ILE A 187 -23.07 -7.19 -0.19
N MET A 188 -21.88 -6.76 0.23
CA MET A 188 -20.77 -7.64 0.56
C MET A 188 -20.36 -7.44 2.01
N VAL A 189 -20.08 -8.54 2.71
CA VAL A 189 -19.57 -8.52 4.08
C VAL A 189 -18.27 -9.29 4.10
N ASP A 190 -17.17 -8.64 4.51
CA ASP A 190 -15.86 -9.28 4.53
C ASP A 190 -15.76 -10.30 5.68
N THR A 191 -15.13 -11.44 5.40
CA THR A 191 -14.93 -12.54 6.36
C THR A 191 -16.22 -13.10 7.00
N LEU A 192 -17.38 -12.95 6.34
CA LEU A 192 -18.66 -13.41 6.89
C LEU A 192 -18.72 -14.93 6.99
N ARG A 193 -19.01 -15.41 8.19
CA ARG A 193 -19.15 -16.83 8.52
C ARG A 193 -20.62 -17.25 8.54
N ALA A 194 -20.97 -18.24 7.72
CA ALA A 194 -22.32 -18.77 7.66
C ALA A 194 -22.77 -19.39 8.99
N ASP A 195 -21.87 -20.04 9.72
CA ASP A 195 -22.16 -20.66 11.03
C ASP A 195 -22.39 -19.64 12.16
N HIS A 196 -22.26 -18.34 11.88
CA HIS A 196 -22.61 -17.24 12.79
C HIS A 196 -23.89 -16.49 12.38
N LEU A 197 -24.67 -17.01 11.43
CA LEU A 197 -25.93 -16.43 10.96
C LEU A 197 -27.13 -17.26 11.44
N SER A 198 -28.14 -16.62 12.04
CA SER A 198 -29.31 -17.33 12.57
C SER A 198 -30.14 -18.01 11.47
N CYS A 199 -30.21 -17.40 10.28
CA CYS A 199 -30.81 -18.04 9.11
C CYS A 199 -30.07 -19.31 8.62
N TYR A 200 -28.86 -19.58 9.10
CA TYR A 200 -28.10 -20.82 8.89
C TYR A 200 -28.01 -21.71 10.15
N GLY A 201 -28.76 -21.40 11.20
CA GLY A 201 -28.87 -22.22 12.41
C GLY A 201 -28.00 -21.78 13.59
N TYR A 202 -27.32 -20.63 13.51
CA TYR A 202 -26.60 -20.07 14.66
C TYR A 202 -27.56 -19.66 15.78
N THR A 203 -27.28 -20.12 17.01
CA THR A 203 -28.12 -19.84 18.20
C THR A 203 -27.50 -18.85 19.18
N GLY A 204 -26.22 -18.49 19.01
CA GLY A 204 -25.49 -17.59 19.90
C GLY A 204 -25.72 -16.10 19.66
N GLY A 205 -26.67 -15.72 18.81
CA GLY A 205 -26.98 -14.33 18.44
C GLY A 205 -28.12 -14.25 17.43
N ARG A 206 -28.54 -13.03 17.09
CA ARG A 206 -29.62 -12.78 16.11
C ARG A 206 -29.13 -11.85 15.00
N THR A 207 -29.37 -12.22 13.75
CA THR A 207 -29.05 -11.42 12.56
C THR A 207 -30.31 -10.91 11.87
N LEU A 208 -31.13 -10.13 12.58
CA LEU A 208 -32.52 -9.81 12.22
C LEU A 208 -32.71 -9.33 10.77
N HIS A 209 -31.86 -8.42 10.29
CA HIS A 209 -31.98 -7.89 8.93
C HIS A 209 -31.55 -8.90 7.85
N ILE A 210 -30.52 -9.70 8.13
CA ILE A 210 -30.07 -10.79 7.25
C ILE A 210 -31.14 -11.89 7.21
N ASP A 211 -31.75 -12.21 8.35
CA ASP A 211 -32.81 -13.20 8.45
C ASP A 211 -34.06 -12.77 7.67
N ALA A 212 -34.44 -11.49 7.77
CA ALA A 212 -35.55 -10.93 7.00
C ALA A 212 -35.26 -10.99 5.49
N LEU A 213 -34.03 -10.64 5.07
CA LEU A 213 -33.62 -10.75 3.66
C LEU A 213 -33.64 -12.21 3.17
N ALA A 214 -33.16 -13.14 3.98
CA ALA A 214 -33.15 -14.56 3.67
C ALA A 214 -34.57 -15.15 3.58
N ALA A 215 -35.51 -14.66 4.40
CA ALA A 215 -36.91 -15.09 4.38
C ALA A 215 -37.71 -14.51 3.20
N ALA A 216 -37.39 -13.29 2.77
CA ALA A 216 -38.04 -12.62 1.65
C ALA A 216 -37.44 -13.02 0.28
N GLY A 217 -36.25 -13.65 0.27
CA GLY A 217 -35.51 -13.97 -0.94
C GLY A 217 -35.15 -15.45 -1.08
N LEU A 218 -34.11 -15.72 -1.86
CA LEU A 218 -33.55 -17.06 -2.03
C LEU A 218 -32.25 -17.18 -1.23
N ARG A 219 -32.16 -18.20 -0.39
CA ARG A 219 -30.96 -18.54 0.39
C ARG A 219 -30.32 -19.81 -0.16
N PHE A 220 -29.03 -19.75 -0.47
CA PHE A 220 -28.27 -20.90 -0.92
C PHE A 220 -27.64 -21.63 0.27
N ALA A 221 -27.91 -22.93 0.41
CA ALA A 221 -27.25 -23.74 1.44
C ALA A 221 -25.75 -23.96 1.15
N ASN A 222 -25.39 -23.93 -0.14
CA ASN A 222 -24.04 -24.21 -0.63
C ASN A 222 -23.62 -23.11 -1.61
N ALA A 223 -22.89 -22.11 -1.12
CA ALA A 223 -22.26 -21.07 -1.92
C ALA A 223 -20.80 -20.92 -1.46
N PHE A 224 -19.84 -21.09 -2.37
CA PHE A 224 -18.42 -21.17 -2.03
C PHE A 224 -17.62 -20.05 -2.69
N SER A 225 -16.75 -19.42 -1.90
CA SER A 225 -15.76 -18.48 -2.44
C SER A 225 -14.72 -19.20 -3.30
N GLN A 226 -14.28 -18.56 -4.38
CA GLN A 226 -13.19 -19.06 -5.23
C GLN A 226 -11.80 -18.73 -4.68
N ALA A 227 -11.71 -17.94 -3.60
CA ALA A 227 -10.45 -17.66 -2.92
C ALA A 227 -10.64 -17.47 -1.41
N SER A 228 -9.61 -17.81 -0.64
CA SER A 228 -9.64 -17.80 0.84
C SER A 228 -9.41 -16.42 1.47
N TRP A 229 -9.17 -15.38 0.67
CA TRP A 229 -8.90 -14.04 1.17
C TRP A 229 -9.51 -12.97 0.26
N THR A 230 -9.69 -11.77 0.82
CA THR A 230 -10.58 -10.73 0.30
C THR A 230 -10.30 -10.39 -1.15
N ARG A 231 -9.07 -10.00 -1.52
CA ARG A 231 -8.80 -9.41 -2.85
C ARG A 231 -9.18 -10.32 -4.03
N PRO A 232 -8.65 -11.55 -4.16
CA PRO A 232 -9.07 -12.44 -5.25
C PRO A 232 -10.53 -12.85 -5.15
N SER A 233 -11.08 -12.98 -3.94
CA SER A 233 -12.51 -13.30 -3.77
C SER A 233 -13.39 -12.19 -4.36
N VAL A 234 -13.08 -10.93 -4.07
CA VAL A 234 -13.84 -9.79 -4.59
C VAL A 234 -13.61 -9.59 -6.08
N ALA A 235 -12.38 -9.76 -6.56
CA ALA A 235 -12.09 -9.75 -7.99
C ALA A 235 -12.91 -10.81 -8.73
N THR A 236 -13.05 -12.02 -8.17
CA THR A 236 -13.93 -13.06 -8.74
C THR A 236 -15.39 -12.61 -8.76
N ILE A 237 -15.91 -12.02 -7.67
CA ILE A 237 -17.29 -11.53 -7.61
C ILE A 237 -17.57 -10.48 -8.67
N LEU A 238 -16.64 -9.52 -8.84
CA LEU A 238 -16.82 -8.40 -9.76
C LEU A 238 -16.55 -8.78 -11.21
N THR A 239 -15.80 -9.84 -11.51
CA THR A 239 -15.44 -10.18 -12.91
C THR A 239 -16.13 -11.44 -13.41
N GLY A 240 -16.67 -12.27 -12.51
CA GLY A 240 -17.17 -13.60 -12.82
C GLY A 240 -16.07 -14.59 -13.23
N LEU A 241 -14.78 -14.21 -13.11
CA LEU A 241 -13.63 -15.02 -13.50
C LEU A 241 -12.99 -15.71 -12.30
N TYR A 242 -12.42 -16.89 -12.51
CA TYR A 242 -11.58 -17.55 -11.52
C TYR A 242 -10.30 -16.75 -11.22
N PRO A 243 -9.68 -16.91 -10.04
CA PRO A 243 -8.45 -16.23 -9.68
C PRO A 243 -7.32 -16.32 -10.69
N ALA A 244 -7.13 -17.50 -11.29
CA ALA A 244 -6.11 -17.72 -12.32
C ALA A 244 -6.35 -16.92 -13.61
N SER A 245 -7.60 -16.51 -13.89
CA SER A 245 -7.97 -15.77 -15.09
C SER A 245 -7.89 -14.25 -14.90
N HIS A 246 -8.35 -13.74 -13.76
CA HIS A 246 -8.30 -12.30 -13.47
C HIS A 246 -6.92 -11.83 -12.99
N GLY A 247 -6.12 -12.68 -12.36
CA GLY A 247 -4.72 -12.39 -12.02
C GLY A 247 -4.48 -11.59 -10.73
N ALA A 248 -5.50 -10.96 -10.13
CA ALA A 248 -5.44 -10.35 -8.79
C ALA A 248 -5.36 -11.38 -7.64
N VAL A 249 -4.28 -12.18 -7.57
CA VAL A 249 -4.17 -13.36 -6.68
C VAL A 249 -3.31 -13.09 -5.44
N HIS A 250 -2.33 -12.22 -5.55
CA HIS A 250 -1.30 -11.94 -4.56
C HIS A 250 -1.41 -10.53 -3.98
N LYS A 251 -0.68 -10.25 -2.90
CA LYS A 251 -0.76 -8.97 -2.17
C LYS A 251 -0.28 -7.74 -2.93
N ALA A 252 0.57 -7.91 -3.95
CA ALA A 252 0.99 -6.82 -4.81
C ALA A 252 0.10 -6.66 -6.05
N ASP A 253 -0.72 -7.66 -6.38
CA ASP A 253 -1.48 -7.65 -7.62
C ASP A 253 -2.60 -6.61 -7.57
N ILE A 254 -2.79 -5.97 -8.72
CA ILE A 254 -3.83 -4.98 -9.03
C ILE A 254 -4.80 -5.64 -10.03
N LEU A 255 -6.10 -5.36 -9.93
CA LEU A 255 -7.07 -5.85 -10.93
C LEU A 255 -6.72 -5.27 -12.32
N PRO A 256 -6.45 -6.09 -13.35
CA PRO A 256 -6.01 -5.55 -14.64
C PRO A 256 -7.16 -4.92 -15.45
N ASP A 257 -6.93 -3.73 -16.03
CA ASP A 257 -7.91 -3.01 -16.88
C ASP A 257 -8.46 -3.82 -18.07
N ARG A 258 -7.74 -4.86 -18.50
CA ARG A 258 -8.16 -5.77 -19.58
C ARG A 258 -9.32 -6.70 -19.19
N VAL A 259 -9.71 -6.73 -17.91
CA VAL A 259 -10.76 -7.61 -17.39
C VAL A 259 -12.00 -6.77 -17.15
N ASP A 260 -13.06 -7.04 -17.91
CA ASP A 260 -14.35 -6.37 -17.71
C ASP A 260 -14.90 -6.67 -16.30
N THR A 261 -15.34 -5.63 -15.60
CA THR A 261 -16.04 -5.74 -14.31
C THR A 261 -17.56 -5.69 -14.46
N LEU A 262 -18.27 -6.16 -13.44
CA LEU A 262 -19.71 -6.09 -13.30
C LEU A 262 -20.20 -4.64 -13.41
N ALA A 263 -19.43 -3.69 -12.89
CA ALA A 263 -19.73 -2.27 -13.02
C ALA A 263 -19.66 -1.82 -14.50
N GLU A 264 -18.63 -2.23 -15.25
CA GLU A 264 -18.53 -1.91 -16.69
C GLU A 264 -19.65 -2.58 -17.50
N MET A 265 -20.01 -3.82 -17.15
CA MET A 265 -21.13 -4.52 -17.78
C MET A 265 -22.47 -3.81 -17.53
N LEU A 266 -22.74 -3.39 -16.30
CA LEU A 266 -23.94 -2.65 -15.94
C LEU A 266 -23.96 -1.25 -16.56
N ALA A 267 -22.83 -0.55 -16.56
CA ALA A 267 -22.69 0.76 -17.19
C ALA A 267 -22.96 0.71 -18.70
N ARG A 268 -22.45 -0.31 -19.41
CA ARG A 268 -22.80 -0.58 -20.81
C ARG A 268 -24.29 -0.87 -21.01
N GLY A 269 -24.96 -1.44 -20.01
CA GLY A 269 -26.40 -1.64 -19.97
C GLY A 269 -27.23 -0.40 -19.59
N GLY A 270 -26.58 0.76 -19.41
CA GLY A 270 -27.25 2.02 -19.09
C GLY A 270 -27.50 2.28 -17.60
N TYR A 271 -26.97 1.44 -16.72
CA TYR A 271 -27.05 1.65 -15.28
C TYR A 271 -26.09 2.75 -14.83
N HIS A 272 -26.52 3.51 -13.82
CA HIS A 272 -25.60 4.31 -13.02
C HIS A 272 -24.99 3.43 -11.93
N THR A 273 -23.66 3.33 -11.90
CA THR A 273 -22.93 2.41 -11.03
C THR A 273 -22.19 3.17 -9.94
N VAL A 274 -22.50 2.84 -8.68
CA VAL A 274 -21.87 3.46 -7.52
C VAL A 274 -21.35 2.41 -6.55
N GLY A 275 -20.09 2.56 -6.15
CA GLY A 275 -19.41 1.65 -5.23
C GLY A 275 -19.04 2.35 -3.91
N PHE A 276 -19.26 1.66 -2.79
CA PHE A 276 -18.76 2.04 -1.48
C PHE A 276 -17.93 0.89 -0.92
N ALA A 277 -16.67 1.15 -0.59
CA ALA A 277 -15.76 0.14 -0.05
C ALA A 277 -15.15 0.66 1.25
N ASP A 278 -15.03 -0.19 2.26
CA ASP A 278 -14.45 0.13 3.58
C ASP A 278 -13.20 -0.71 3.90
N ASN A 279 -12.76 -1.54 2.96
CA ASN A 279 -11.61 -2.42 3.08
C ASN A 279 -10.51 -2.02 2.08
N VAL A 280 -9.29 -1.81 2.60
CA VAL A 280 -8.12 -1.45 1.80
C VAL A 280 -7.79 -2.44 0.69
N ASN A 281 -8.15 -3.72 0.82
CA ASN A 281 -7.92 -4.73 -0.22
C ASN A 281 -8.83 -4.58 -1.43
N VAL A 282 -9.86 -3.74 -1.33
CA VAL A 282 -10.85 -3.42 -2.37
C VAL A 282 -10.84 -1.91 -2.65
N SER A 283 -9.72 -1.24 -2.39
CA SER A 283 -9.58 0.19 -2.61
C SER A 283 -9.17 0.53 -4.05
N ALA A 284 -9.15 1.83 -4.34
CA ALA A 284 -8.74 2.32 -5.65
C ALA A 284 -7.27 1.99 -5.99
N ALA A 285 -6.42 1.87 -4.96
CA ALA A 285 -5.02 1.51 -5.13
C ALA A 285 -4.79 0.08 -5.67
N PHE A 286 -5.84 -0.76 -5.70
CA PHE A 286 -5.81 -2.09 -6.35
C PHE A 286 -6.77 -2.18 -7.55
N ASN A 287 -7.19 -1.04 -8.09
CA ASN A 287 -8.06 -0.88 -9.26
C ASN A 287 -9.50 -1.42 -9.12
N PHE A 288 -10.04 -1.46 -7.89
CA PHE A 288 -11.42 -1.91 -7.66
C PHE A 288 -12.49 -0.85 -7.98
N GLN A 289 -12.09 0.38 -8.23
CA GLN A 289 -12.92 1.45 -8.78
C GLN A 289 -13.25 1.26 -10.27
N GLN A 290 -12.57 0.36 -10.97
CA GLN A 290 -12.72 0.14 -12.40
C GLN A 290 -14.19 -0.08 -12.79
N GLY A 291 -14.70 0.79 -13.67
CA GLY A 291 -16.05 0.72 -14.22
C GLY A 291 -17.15 1.41 -13.41
N PHE A 292 -16.87 1.83 -12.18
CA PHE A 292 -17.83 2.60 -11.39
C PHE A 292 -17.87 4.06 -11.83
N ASP A 293 -19.06 4.61 -11.93
CA ASP A 293 -19.24 6.04 -12.19
C ASP A 293 -18.87 6.89 -10.99
N GLU A 294 -19.20 6.39 -9.79
CA GLU A 294 -18.74 6.93 -8.51
C GLU A 294 -18.18 5.79 -7.67
N PHE A 295 -16.98 5.98 -7.13
CA PHE A 295 -16.39 5.03 -6.19
C PHE A 295 -15.91 5.76 -4.93
N ARG A 296 -16.42 5.34 -3.78
CA ARG A 296 -16.13 5.95 -2.48
C ARG A 296 -15.46 4.94 -1.57
N TYR A 297 -14.15 5.12 -1.41
CA TYR A 297 -13.40 4.37 -0.41
C TYR A 297 -13.47 5.07 0.95
N LEU A 298 -14.12 4.40 1.90
CA LEU A 298 -14.29 4.82 3.29
C LEU A 298 -13.11 4.28 4.10
N ALA A 299 -11.96 4.93 3.95
CA ALA A 299 -10.71 4.49 4.55
C ALA A 299 -10.81 4.34 6.08
N PRO A 300 -10.26 3.27 6.68
CA PRO A 300 -10.17 3.13 8.13
C PRO A 300 -9.17 4.14 8.70
N SER A 301 -9.16 4.27 10.03
CA SER A 301 -8.18 5.13 10.70
C SER A 301 -6.78 4.50 10.60
N PHE A 302 -5.92 5.09 9.78
CA PHE A 302 -4.51 4.69 9.71
C PHE A 302 -3.71 5.22 10.91
N PHE A 303 -2.67 4.49 11.30
CA PHE A 303 -1.74 4.95 12.35
C PHE A 303 -0.81 6.05 11.86
N PHE A 304 -0.29 6.83 12.82
CA PHE A 304 0.80 7.79 12.60
C PHE A 304 0.48 8.87 11.53
N GLY A 305 -0.79 9.23 11.35
CA GLY A 305 -1.22 10.18 10.32
C GLY A 305 -0.91 9.73 8.89
N ALA A 306 -0.79 8.41 8.66
CA ALA A 306 -0.55 7.85 7.34
C ALA A 306 -1.78 8.03 6.42
N SER A 307 -1.52 8.31 5.15
CA SER A 307 -2.50 8.18 4.08
C SER A 307 -2.55 6.73 3.57
N GLU A 308 -3.51 6.43 2.70
CA GLU A 308 -3.59 5.13 2.00
C GLU A 308 -2.28 4.80 1.27
N ALA A 309 -1.75 5.76 0.50
CA ALA A 309 -0.47 5.61 -0.17
C ALA A 309 0.69 5.35 0.81
N ALA A 310 0.66 5.95 2.00
CA ALA A 310 1.67 5.70 3.03
C ALA A 310 1.53 4.31 3.68
N ALA A 311 0.32 3.76 3.75
CA ALA A 311 0.06 2.43 4.28
C ALA A 311 0.70 1.29 3.45
N GLN A 312 1.02 1.57 2.18
CA GLN A 312 1.71 0.64 1.28
C GLN A 312 3.25 0.58 1.51
N LEU A 313 3.80 1.47 2.34
CA LEU A 313 5.24 1.52 2.64
C LEU A 313 5.64 0.43 3.64
N THR A 314 6.87 -0.09 3.48
CA THR A 314 7.42 -1.15 4.34
C THR A 314 7.52 -0.69 5.78
N LEU A 315 7.98 0.55 6.02
CA LEU A 315 8.11 1.07 7.36
C LEU A 315 6.78 1.22 8.08
N TYR A 316 5.72 1.65 7.38
CA TYR A 316 4.38 1.69 7.97
C TYR A 316 3.97 0.29 8.43
N ASN A 317 4.13 -0.73 7.57
CA ASN A 317 3.80 -2.10 7.92
C ASN A 317 4.63 -2.63 9.10
N GLY A 318 5.93 -2.32 9.14
CA GLY A 318 6.80 -2.68 10.26
C GLY A 318 6.37 -2.02 11.57
N LEU A 319 6.11 -0.70 11.56
CA LEU A 319 5.65 0.04 12.74
C LEU A 319 4.28 -0.44 13.23
N ARG A 320 3.37 -0.73 12.30
CA ARG A 320 2.06 -1.31 12.60
C ARG A 320 2.20 -2.66 13.29
N LEU A 321 3.02 -3.57 12.76
CA LEU A 321 3.26 -4.89 13.36
C LEU A 321 3.90 -4.79 14.75
N VAL A 322 4.87 -3.89 14.94
CA VAL A 322 5.46 -3.64 16.27
C VAL A 322 4.40 -3.12 17.25
N ARG A 323 3.57 -2.16 16.82
CA ARG A 323 2.45 -1.65 17.63
C ARG A 323 1.50 -2.79 18.02
N GLU A 324 1.07 -3.59 17.05
CA GLU A 324 0.14 -4.70 17.30
C GLU A 324 0.75 -5.78 18.21
N ARG A 325 2.03 -6.11 18.00
CA ARG A 325 2.69 -7.18 18.76
C ARG A 325 2.97 -6.79 20.21
N PHE A 326 3.34 -5.54 20.47
CA PHE A 326 3.85 -5.13 21.78
C PHE A 326 2.91 -4.19 22.55
N PHE A 327 1.98 -3.50 21.86
CA PHE A 327 1.15 -2.47 22.47
C PHE A 327 -0.35 -2.75 22.36
N ALA A 328 -0.81 -3.58 21.42
CA ALA A 328 -2.22 -3.95 21.32
C ALA A 328 -2.54 -5.14 22.24
N HIS A 329 -3.50 -4.96 23.14
CA HIS A 329 -3.99 -6.03 24.01
C HIS A 329 -5.07 -6.90 23.33
N ALA A 330 -5.64 -6.40 22.22
CA ALA A 330 -6.57 -7.09 21.34
C ALA A 330 -6.47 -6.52 19.92
N VAL A 331 -6.89 -7.32 18.91
CA VAL A 331 -7.04 -6.83 17.54
C VAL A 331 -8.29 -5.97 17.46
N ASP A 332 -8.11 -4.67 17.26
CA ASP A 332 -9.21 -3.74 17.00
C ASP A 332 -9.45 -3.65 15.49
N VAL A 333 -10.57 -4.21 15.06
CA VAL A 333 -10.99 -4.32 13.66
C VAL A 333 -11.25 -2.96 13.00
N HIS A 334 -11.49 -1.89 13.78
CA HIS A 334 -11.73 -0.56 13.24
C HIS A 334 -10.50 0.10 12.59
N HIS A 335 -9.32 -0.49 12.79
CA HIS A 335 -8.09 -0.09 12.10
C HIS A 335 -7.95 -0.71 10.70
N TYR A 336 -8.81 -1.67 10.37
CA TYR A 336 -8.82 -2.37 9.09
C TYR A 336 -10.08 -2.10 8.28
N TYR A 337 -11.19 -1.82 8.98
CA TYR A 337 -12.52 -1.64 8.43
C TYR A 337 -13.19 -0.43 9.05
N GLN A 338 -14.08 0.22 8.31
CA GLN A 338 -15.06 1.10 8.94
C GLN A 338 -16.23 0.28 9.48
N PRO A 339 -16.89 0.72 10.57
CA PRO A 339 -18.16 0.14 10.99
C PRO A 339 -19.22 0.21 9.88
N ALA A 340 -20.11 -0.77 9.83
CA ALA A 340 -21.19 -0.82 8.84
C ALA A 340 -22.11 0.42 8.90
N GLU A 341 -22.20 1.08 10.06
CA GLU A 341 -22.94 2.32 10.27
C GLU A 341 -22.35 3.47 9.44
N VAL A 342 -21.03 3.52 9.27
CA VAL A 342 -20.33 4.54 8.46
C VAL A 342 -20.67 4.34 6.99
N VAL A 343 -20.59 3.10 6.51
CA VAL A 343 -20.97 2.74 5.13
C VAL A 343 -22.44 3.08 4.88
N THR A 344 -23.31 2.66 5.80
CA THR A 344 -24.75 2.92 5.72
C THR A 344 -25.07 4.42 5.71
N ALA A 345 -24.39 5.22 6.53
CA ALA A 345 -24.55 6.67 6.55
C ALA A 345 -24.10 7.31 5.24
N ALA A 346 -22.95 6.88 4.69
CA ALA A 346 -22.44 7.37 3.41
C ALA A 346 -23.39 7.06 2.24
N VAL A 347 -23.94 5.83 2.20
CA VAL A 347 -24.93 5.41 1.21
C VAL A 347 -26.21 6.26 1.33
N LYS A 348 -26.75 6.44 2.55
CA LYS A 348 -27.93 7.28 2.77
C LYS A 348 -27.71 8.73 2.35
N ALA A 349 -26.55 9.29 2.64
CA ALA A 349 -26.19 10.65 2.23
C ALA A 349 -26.11 10.78 0.70
N TRP A 350 -25.54 9.78 0.01
CA TRP A 350 -25.53 9.74 -1.45
C TRP A 350 -26.95 9.63 -2.03
N LEU A 351 -27.80 8.74 -1.50
CA LEU A 351 -29.20 8.61 -1.93
C LEU A 351 -30.01 9.90 -1.78
N ALA A 352 -29.70 10.72 -0.76
CA ALA A 352 -30.34 12.02 -0.57
C ALA A 352 -29.79 13.11 -1.51
N SER A 353 -28.66 12.89 -2.17
CA SER A 353 -28.02 13.87 -3.03
C SER A 353 -28.73 14.05 -4.38
N PRO A 354 -28.50 15.16 -5.11
CA PRO A 354 -29.00 15.33 -6.47
C PRO A 354 -28.41 14.30 -7.45
N ALA A 355 -27.20 13.79 -7.19
CA ALA A 355 -26.55 12.79 -8.04
C ALA A 355 -27.35 11.47 -8.10
N ALA A 356 -27.92 11.04 -6.97
CA ALA A 356 -28.80 9.88 -6.92
C ALA A 356 -30.20 10.12 -7.53
N ARG A 357 -30.58 11.40 -7.69
CA ARG A 357 -31.86 11.85 -8.25
C ARG A 357 -31.76 12.21 -9.73
N GLN A 358 -30.72 11.79 -10.44
CA GLN A 358 -30.70 11.83 -11.89
C GLN A 358 -31.78 10.87 -12.44
N GLU A 359 -33.03 11.30 -12.33
CA GLU A 359 -34.07 10.93 -13.28
C GLU A 359 -33.67 11.52 -14.64
N PRO A 360 -33.81 10.75 -15.73
CA PRO A 360 -33.55 11.23 -17.08
C PRO A 360 -34.39 12.45 -17.48
#